data_AF-A0A370SLR7-F1
#
_entry.id   AF-A0A370SLR7-F1
#
_cell.length_a   1.000
_cell.length_b   1.000
_cell.length_c   1.000
_cell.angle_alpha   90.00
_cell.angle_beta   90.00
_cell.angle_gamma   90.00
#
_symmetry.space_group_name_H-M   'P 1'
#
loop_
_entity.id
_entity.type
_entity.pdbx_description
1 polymer ?
#
loop_
_entity_poly.entity_id
_entity_poly.type
_entity_poly.pdbx_seq_one_letter_code
_entity_poly.pdbx_strand_id
1 'polypeptide(L)'
;MSLKDKLPIAKVEQIKSIAAAYNVDVKAAALQFSLANPAVAAVIPGASKPGRIAEDVAALSAVIPAGFWQAMREAKLVSERAPLPIDEVKA
;
A
#
# COMPACT_ATOMS: atom_id res chain seq x y z
N MET A 1 14.81 -22.03 14.19
CA MET A 1 14.25 -20.86 13.48
C MET A 1 13.71 -19.89 14.52
N SER A 2 14.24 -18.68 14.60
CA SER A 2 14.02 -17.74 15.71
C SER A 2 12.64 -17.07 15.62
N LEU A 3 12.04 -16.71 16.76
CA LEU A 3 10.74 -16.01 16.81
C LEU A 3 10.76 -14.68 16.03
N LYS A 4 11.94 -14.06 15.91
CA LYS A 4 12.17 -12.83 15.13
C LYS A 4 12.03 -13.06 13.61
N ASP A 5 12.31 -14.27 13.11
CA ASP A 5 12.26 -14.62 11.69
C ASP A 5 10.82 -14.86 11.19
N LYS A 6 9.88 -15.11 12.11
CA LYS A 6 8.45 -15.35 11.80
C LYS A 6 7.64 -14.06 11.66
N LEU A 7 8.08 -12.98 12.29
CA LEU A 7 7.36 -11.70 12.35
C LEU A 7 7.13 -11.04 10.97
N PRO A 8 8.10 -11.05 10.03
CA PRO A 8 7.89 -10.47 8.70
C PRO A 8 6.83 -11.22 7.89
N ILE A 9 6.85 -12.56 7.93
CA ILE A 9 5.90 -13.39 7.18
C ILE A 9 4.48 -13.20 7.71
N ALA A 10 4.31 -13.18 9.04
CA ALA A 10 3.00 -12.97 9.66
C ALA A 10 2.37 -11.62 9.25
N LYS A 11 3.17 -10.54 9.19
CA LYS A 11 2.70 -9.22 8.73
C LYS A 11 2.30 -9.23 7.26
N VAL A 12 3.11 -9.86 6.40
CA VAL A 12 2.82 -9.97 4.97
C VAL A 12 1.50 -10.70 4.74
N GLU A 13 1.24 -11.80 5.43
CA GLU A 13 -0.02 -12.54 5.30
C GLU A 13 -1.22 -11.72 5.80
N GLN A 14 -1.05 -10.91 6.86
CA GLN A 14 -2.10 -10.02 7.33
C GLN A 14 -2.44 -8.92 6.32
N ILE A 15 -1.42 -8.33 5.68
CA ILE A 15 -1.61 -7.35 4.58
C ILE A 15 -2.37 -7.99 3.43
N LYS A 16 -1.98 -9.19 3.00
CA LYS A 16 -2.65 -9.93 1.92
C LYS A 16 -4.10 -10.24 2.26
N SER A 17 -4.38 -10.66 3.50
CA SER A 17 -5.73 -10.98 3.96
C SER A 17 -6.65 -9.75 3.91
N ILE A 18 -6.19 -8.60 4.40
CA ILE A 18 -6.94 -7.34 4.32
C ILE A 18 -7.14 -6.93 2.86
N ALA A 19 -6.08 -6.96 2.05
CA ALA A 19 -6.17 -6.62 0.63
C ALA A 19 -7.21 -7.49 -0.11
N ALA A 20 -7.21 -8.80 0.15
CA ALA A 20 -8.21 -9.72 -0.41
C ALA A 20 -9.64 -9.39 0.05
N ALA A 21 -9.85 -9.07 1.33
CA ALA A 21 -11.17 -8.72 1.87
C ALA A 21 -11.77 -7.47 1.22
N TYR A 22 -10.93 -6.52 0.80
CA TYR A 22 -11.34 -5.30 0.10
C TYR A 22 -11.21 -5.38 -1.42
N ASN A 23 -10.80 -6.53 -1.97
CA ASN A 23 -10.49 -6.72 -3.40
C ASN A 23 -9.48 -5.69 -3.94
N VAL A 24 -8.46 -5.38 -3.15
CA VAL A 24 -7.41 -4.40 -3.46
C VAL A 24 -6.15 -5.13 -3.91
N ASP A 25 -5.57 -4.65 -5.01
CA ASP A 25 -4.25 -5.08 -5.44
C ASP A 25 -3.14 -4.45 -4.55
N VAL A 26 -2.25 -5.29 -4.02
CA VAL A 26 -1.21 -4.85 -3.08
C VAL A 26 -0.19 -3.91 -3.74
N LYS A 27 0.07 -4.06 -5.04
CA LYS A 27 0.99 -3.18 -5.80
C LYS A 27 0.38 -1.79 -5.94
N ALA A 28 -0.92 -1.71 -6.27
CA ALA A 28 -1.66 -0.44 -6.29
C ALA A 28 -1.64 0.24 -4.92
N ALA A 29 -1.93 -0.50 -3.84
CA ALA A 29 -1.88 0.03 -2.48
C ALA A 29 -0.48 0.54 -2.11
N ALA A 30 0.58 -0.21 -2.42
CA ALA A 30 1.95 0.21 -2.11
C ALA A 30 2.35 1.50 -2.86
N LEU A 31 1.96 1.61 -4.14
CA LEU A 31 2.24 2.78 -4.97
C LEU A 31 1.51 4.02 -4.45
N GLN A 32 0.19 3.91 -4.22
CA GLN A 32 -0.63 5.02 -3.74
C GLN A 32 -0.25 5.44 -2.31
N PHE A 33 0.06 4.50 -1.42
CA PHE A 33 0.55 4.81 -0.08
C PHE A 33 1.85 5.63 -0.12
N SER A 34 2.79 5.21 -0.96
CA SER A 34 4.09 5.88 -1.08
C SER A 34 3.94 7.31 -1.61
N LEU A 35 3.01 7.54 -2.54
CA LEU A 35 2.71 8.87 -3.11
C LEU A 35 1.83 9.75 -2.21
N ALA A 36 1.19 9.19 -1.18
CA ALA A 36 0.33 9.95 -0.28
C ALA A 36 1.10 10.94 0.62
N ASN A 37 2.40 10.73 0.80
CA ASN A 37 3.23 11.59 1.64
C ASN A 37 3.64 12.85 0.85
N PRO A 38 3.34 14.08 1.32
CA PRO A 38 3.73 15.32 0.63
C PRO A 38 5.22 15.49 0.39
N ALA A 39 6.08 14.84 1.20
CA ALA A 39 7.52 14.86 1.02
C ALA A 39 8.01 13.99 -0.16
N VAL A 40 7.14 13.16 -0.74
CA VAL A 40 7.47 12.24 -1.83
C VAL A 40 7.11 12.89 -3.17
N ALA A 41 8.13 13.29 -3.93
CA ALA A 41 7.95 13.89 -5.25
C ALA A 41 7.59 12.85 -6.33
N ALA A 42 8.11 11.62 -6.22
CA ALA A 42 7.86 10.54 -7.17
C ALA A 42 8.15 9.16 -6.56
N VAL A 43 7.54 8.12 -7.12
CA VAL A 43 7.82 6.71 -6.81
C VAL A 43 8.25 6.00 -8.08
N ILE A 44 9.36 5.25 -8.02
CA ILE A 44 9.91 4.49 -9.13
C ILE A 44 9.58 3.00 -8.91
N PRO A 45 8.46 2.48 -9.43
CA PRO A 45 8.17 1.05 -9.35
C PRO A 45 9.20 0.25 -10.17
N GLY A 46 9.66 -0.86 -9.60
CA GLY A 46 10.60 -1.75 -10.30
C GLY A 46 9.99 -2.32 -11.59
N ALA A 47 10.57 -1.94 -12.73
CA ALA A 47 10.19 -2.41 -14.06
C ALA A 47 11.16 -3.51 -14.53
N SER A 48 10.86 -4.77 -14.21
CA SER A 48 11.62 -5.92 -14.73
C SER A 48 11.14 -6.39 -16.11
N LYS A 49 10.05 -5.82 -16.65
CA LYS A 49 9.49 -6.13 -17.97
C LYS A 49 8.87 -4.89 -18.64
N PRO A 50 8.90 -4.80 -19.99
CA PRO A 50 8.40 -3.64 -20.74
C PRO A 50 6.91 -3.30 -20.53
N GLY A 51 6.05 -4.29 -20.28
CA GLY A 51 4.60 -4.08 -20.08
C GLY A 51 4.22 -3.35 -18.77
N ARG A 52 5.20 -3.07 -17.90
CA ARG A 52 4.97 -2.54 -16.55
C ARG A 52 4.46 -1.11 -16.52
N ILE A 53 4.75 -0.29 -17.54
CA ILE A 53 4.29 1.10 -17.57
C ILE A 53 2.77 1.18 -17.56
N ALA A 54 2.08 0.38 -18.38
CA ALA A 54 0.62 0.35 -18.40
C ALA A 54 0.03 -0.21 -17.10
N GLU A 55 0.65 -1.25 -16.52
CA GLU A 55 0.25 -1.79 -15.21
C GLU A 55 0.41 -0.77 -14.08
N ASP A 56 1.49 0.01 -14.08
CA ASP A 56 1.78 0.99 -13.03
C ASP A 56 0.82 2.18 -13.12
N VAL A 57 0.47 2.62 -14.34
CA VAL A 57 -0.58 3.64 -14.56
C VAL A 57 -1.95 3.13 -14.13
N ALA A 58 -2.30 1.89 -14.46
CA ALA A 58 -3.55 1.28 -14.02
C ALA A 58 -3.62 1.13 -12.49
N ALA A 59 -2.51 0.74 -11.86
CA ALA A 59 -2.38 0.63 -10.41
C ALA A 59 -2.51 2.00 -9.71
N LEU A 60 -1.96 3.07 -10.30
CA LEU A 60 -2.11 4.42 -9.79
C LEU A 60 -3.57 4.91 -9.88
N SER A 61 -4.29 4.48 -10.93
CA SER A 61 -5.67 4.88 -11.19
C SER A 61 -6.70 3.97 -10.48
N ALA A 62 -6.26 2.91 -9.83
CA ALA A 62 -7.14 1.96 -9.14
C ALA A 62 -7.86 2.65 -7.97
N VAL A 63 -9.18 2.47 -7.89
CA VAL A 63 -9.96 2.98 -6.77
C VAL A 63 -9.77 2.07 -5.57
N ILE A 64 -9.07 2.56 -4.54
CA ILE A 64 -8.87 1.83 -3.29
C ILE A 64 -9.88 2.34 -2.26
N PRO A 65 -10.78 1.48 -1.73
CA PRO A 65 -11.80 1.89 -0.76
C PRO A 65 -11.18 2.50 0.50
N ALA A 66 -11.82 3.53 1.06
CA ALA A 66 -11.35 4.16 2.29
C ALA A 66 -11.23 3.17 3.47
N GLY A 67 -12.15 2.21 3.54
CA GLY A 67 -12.14 1.16 4.57
C GLY A 67 -10.88 0.28 4.54
N PHE A 68 -10.26 0.07 3.38
CA PHE A 68 -8.99 -0.65 3.29
C PHE A 68 -7.90 0.07 4.08
N TRP A 69 -7.78 1.38 3.90
CA TRP A 69 -6.75 2.18 4.56
C TRP A 69 -6.98 2.30 6.07
N GLN A 70 -8.24 2.44 6.48
CA GLN A 70 -8.64 2.42 7.90
C GLN A 70 -8.27 1.09 8.54
N ALA A 71 -8.61 -0.04 7.90
CA ALA A 71 -8.26 -1.37 8.39
C ALA A 71 -6.75 -1.59 8.51
N MET A 72 -5.95 -1.04 7.59
CA MET A 72 -4.48 -1.10 7.65
C MET A 72 -3.91 -0.34 8.86
N ARG A 73 -4.51 0.81 9.23
CA ARG A 73 -4.17 1.56 10.46
C ARG A 73 -4.61 0.83 11.72
N GLU A 74 -5.86 0.36 11.77
CA GLU A 74 -6.42 -0.39 12.91
C GLU A 74 -5.61 -1.66 13.21
N ALA A 75 -5.18 -2.36 12.17
CA ALA A 75 -4.29 -3.52 12.24
C ALA A 75 -2.85 -3.20 12.66
N LYS A 76 -2.50 -1.91 12.84
CA LYS A 76 -1.15 -1.40 13.13
C LYS A 76 -0.11 -1.82 12.07
N LEU A 77 -0.56 -2.07 10.84
CA LEU A 77 0.29 -2.35 9.69
C LEU A 77 0.78 -1.04 9.04
N VAL A 78 0.00 0.03 9.16
CA VAL A 78 0.39 1.40 8.84
C VAL A 78 0.34 2.25 10.11
N SER A 79 1.30 3.16 10.28
CA SER A 79 1.33 4.08 11.41
C SER A 79 0.17 5.09 11.33
N GLU A 80 -0.41 5.44 12.48
CA GLU A 80 -1.38 6.53 12.58
C GLU A 80 -0.84 7.89 12.08
N ARG A 81 0.49 8.07 12.12
CA ARG A 81 1.15 9.30 11.66
C ARG A 81 1.51 9.29 10.17
N ALA A 82 1.39 8.14 9.50
CA ALA A 82 1.71 8.06 8.09
C ALA A 82 0.55 8.65 7.28
N PRO A 83 0.77 9.64 6.39
CA PRO A 83 -0.26 10.13 5.48
C PRO A 83 -0.81 8.99 4.63
N LEU A 84 -2.13 8.96 4.47
CA LEU A 84 -2.86 8.03 3.63
C LEU A 84 -3.54 8.77 2.47
N PRO A 85 -3.84 8.07 1.35
CA PRO A 85 -4.60 8.68 0.24
C PRO A 85 -5.98 9.23 0.60
N ILE A 86 -6.51 8.85 1.77
CA ILE A 86 -7.78 9.34 2.30
C ILE A 86 -7.63 10.50 3.28
N ASP A 87 -6.41 10.84 3.69
CA ASP A 87 -6.18 12.02 4.48
C ASP A 87 -6.17 13.22 3.51
N GLU A 88 -6.89 14.29 3.86
CA GLU A 88 -6.82 15.52 3.08
C GLU A 88 -5.36 16.00 3.02
N VAL A 89 -4.82 16.11 1.80
CA VAL A 89 -3.54 16.77 1.57
C VAL A 89 -3.73 18.24 1.91
N LYS A 90 -3.30 18.65 3.11
CA LYS A 90 -3.04 20.07 3.36
C LYS A 90 -1.81 20.44 2.52
N ALA A 91 -2.08 21.02 1.36
CA ALA A 91 -1.09 21.77 0.58
C ALA A 91 -0.54 22.93 1.41
#